data_AF-A0A1Y4W5M0-F1
#
_entry.id   AF-A0A1Y4W5M0-F1
#
_cell.length_a   1.000
_cell.length_b   1.000
_cell.length_c   1.000
_cell.angle_alpha   90.00
_cell.angle_beta   90.00
_cell.angle_gamma   90.00
#
_symmetry.space_group_name_H-M   'P 1'
#
loop_
_entity.id
_entity.type
_entity.pdbx_description
1 polymer ?
#
loop_
_entity_poly.entity_id
_entity_poly.type
_entity_poly.pdbx_seq_one_letter_code
_entity_poly.pdbx_strand_id
1 'polypeptide(L)'
;MADKKNLCAQIDIALHNRVTEEKDHLEMTTSQYITHLLIEYYEIKENGGKPIMANNGSRTMAFQVSEELFQRIKQCLERMSARNGRKMTQREFVLGLIEKALEKDENESVEEIDTQERQESYGA
;
A
#
# COMPACT_ATOMS: atom_id res chain seq x y z
N MET A 1 26.39 -13.34 1.30
CA MET A 1 26.14 -13.28 -0.15
C MET A 1 24.79 -13.94 -0.38
N ALA A 2 23.88 -13.34 -1.15
CA ALA A 2 22.58 -13.96 -1.40
C ALA A 2 22.75 -15.18 -2.31
N ASP A 3 22.23 -16.33 -1.89
CA ASP A 3 22.26 -17.56 -2.69
C ASP A 3 21.43 -17.36 -3.97
N LYS A 4 22.08 -17.42 -5.14
CA LYS A 4 21.43 -17.28 -6.46
C LYS A 4 21.65 -18.55 -7.28
N LYS A 5 20.59 -19.02 -7.95
CA LYS A 5 20.64 -20.13 -8.92
C LYS A 5 20.17 -19.64 -10.28
N ASN A 6 20.75 -20.16 -11.35
CA ASN A 6 20.38 -19.80 -12.72
C ASN A 6 19.07 -20.48 -13.13
N LEU A 7 18.21 -19.72 -13.80
CA LEU A 7 17.03 -20.22 -14.49
C LEU A 7 17.36 -20.33 -15.98
N CYS A 8 17.40 -21.54 -16.52
CA CYS A 8 17.65 -21.78 -17.95
C CYS A 8 16.46 -22.50 -18.57
N ALA A 9 15.90 -21.93 -19.63
CA ALA A 9 14.82 -22.51 -20.40
C ALA A 9 14.98 -22.15 -21.89
N GLN A 10 14.59 -23.06 -22.77
CA GLN A 10 14.44 -22.76 -24.19
C GLN A 10 13.08 -22.10 -24.39
N ILE A 11 13.08 -20.99 -25.12
CA ILE A 11 11.86 -20.24 -25.47
C ILE A 11 11.78 -20.10 -26.99
N ASP A 12 10.57 -19.85 -27.49
CA ASP A 12 10.36 -19.58 -28.91
C ASP A 12 11.15 -18.36 -29.38
N ILE A 13 11.63 -18.40 -30.63
CA ILE A 13 12.48 -17.34 -31.18
C ILE A 13 11.76 -15.99 -31.27
N ALA A 14 10.44 -15.98 -31.51
CA ALA A 14 9.66 -14.75 -31.53
C ALA A 14 9.62 -14.10 -30.14
N LEU A 15 9.46 -14.91 -29.09
CA LEU A 15 9.48 -14.42 -27.71
C LEU A 15 10.87 -13.94 -27.30
N HIS A 16 11.92 -14.65 -27.71
CA HIS A 16 13.31 -14.24 -27.48
C HIS A 16 13.60 -12.86 -28.09
N ASN A 17 13.19 -12.64 -29.34
CA ASN A 17 13.41 -11.37 -30.04
C ASN A 17 12.69 -10.23 -29.32
N ARG A 18 11.42 -10.43 -28.96
CA ARG A 18 10.65 -9.43 -28.20
C ARG A 18 11.30 -9.08 -26.86
N VAL A 19 11.71 -10.09 -26.09
CA VAL A 19 12.40 -9.87 -24.80
C VAL A 19 13.71 -9.10 -25.00
N THR A 20 14.43 -9.37 -26.08
CA THR A 20 15.69 -8.69 -26.41
C THR A 20 15.45 -7.22 -26.76
N GLU A 21 14.48 -6.94 -27.62
CA GLU A 21 14.10 -5.57 -28.01
C GLU A 21 13.62 -4.73 -26.82
N GLU A 22 12.72 -5.26 -25.99
CA GLU A 22 12.20 -4.53 -24.83
C GLU A 22 13.29 -4.30 -23.77
N LYS A 23 14.16 -5.29 -23.54
CA LYS A 23 15.32 -5.16 -22.64
C LYS A 23 16.29 -4.08 -23.12
N ASP A 24 16.61 -4.06 -24.40
CA ASP A 24 17.55 -3.10 -24.99
C ASP A 24 16.97 -1.68 -24.94
N HIS A 25 15.67 -1.53 -25.19
CA HIS A 25 14.96 -0.25 -25.03
C HIS A 25 14.99 0.29 -23.59
N LEU A 26 14.94 -0.61 -22.59
CA LEU A 26 15.01 -0.25 -21.17
C LEU A 26 16.45 -0.17 -20.63
N GLU A 27 17.47 -0.37 -21.48
CA GLU A 27 18.89 -0.38 -21.10
C GLU A 27 19.22 -1.37 -19.96
N MET A 28 18.51 -2.50 -19.89
CA MET A 28 18.67 -3.50 -18.83
C MET A 28 19.50 -4.71 -19.28
N THR A 29 20.11 -5.40 -18.33
CA THR A 29 20.66 -6.74 -18.59
C THR A 29 19.55 -7.79 -18.62
N THR A 30 19.78 -8.92 -19.31
CA THR A 30 18.77 -9.98 -19.43
C THR A 30 18.37 -10.52 -18.06
N SER A 31 19.33 -10.64 -17.14
CA SER A 31 19.04 -11.07 -15.78
C SER A 31 18.14 -10.09 -15.03
N GLN A 32 18.35 -8.78 -15.18
CA GLN A 32 17.51 -7.78 -14.52
C GLN A 32 16.11 -7.79 -15.11
N TYR A 33 15.99 -7.76 -16.43
CA TYR A 33 14.69 -7.72 -17.12
C TYR A 33 13.85 -8.97 -16.80
N ILE A 34 14.44 -10.17 -16.84
CA ILE A 34 13.75 -11.41 -16.46
C ILE A 34 13.39 -11.43 -14.98
N THR A 35 14.24 -10.90 -14.10
CA THR A 35 13.92 -10.80 -12.67
C THR A 35 12.71 -9.89 -12.44
N HIS A 36 12.68 -8.72 -13.09
CA HIS A 36 11.54 -7.80 -13.02
C HIS A 36 10.24 -8.43 -13.54
N LEU A 37 10.29 -9.06 -14.72
CA LEU A 37 9.13 -9.76 -15.28
C LEU A 37 8.60 -10.87 -14.36
N LEU A 38 9.49 -11.66 -13.75
CA LEU A 38 9.09 -12.74 -12.85
C LEU A 38 8.50 -12.19 -11.55
N ILE A 39 9.10 -11.15 -10.96
CA ILE A 39 8.55 -10.47 -9.78
C ILE A 39 7.15 -9.95 -10.10
N GLU A 40 7.01 -9.17 -11.17
CA GLU A 40 5.73 -8.59 -11.58
C GLU A 40 4.68 -9.69 -11.85
N TYR A 41 5.06 -10.76 -12.54
CA TYR A 41 4.17 -11.88 -12.81
C TYR A 41 3.68 -12.56 -11.52
N TYR A 42 4.56 -12.83 -10.56
CA TYR A 42 4.18 -13.47 -9.30
C TYR A 42 3.42 -12.53 -8.37
N GLU A 43 3.76 -11.23 -8.35
CA GLU A 43 3.00 -10.22 -7.61
C GLU A 43 1.58 -10.08 -8.16
N ILE A 44 1.40 -10.04 -9.48
CA ILE A 44 0.07 -10.00 -10.10
C ILE A 44 -0.69 -11.31 -9.82
N LYS A 45 -0.02 -12.46 -9.89
CA LYS A 45 -0.63 -13.77 -9.66
C LYS A 45 -1.07 -13.98 -8.21
N GLU A 46 -0.26 -13.54 -7.24
CA GLU A 46 -0.57 -13.60 -5.81
C GLU A 46 -1.70 -12.61 -5.44
N ASN A 47 -1.72 -11.44 -6.09
CA ASN A 47 -2.73 -10.39 -5.85
C ASN A 47 -3.99 -10.51 -6.74
N GLY A 48 -4.22 -11.68 -7.34
CA GLY A 48 -5.46 -11.98 -8.06
C GLY A 48 -5.69 -11.16 -9.34
N GLY A 49 -4.62 -10.74 -10.03
CA GLY A 49 -4.69 -10.08 -11.33
C GLY A 49 -4.93 -8.56 -11.27
N LYS A 50 -4.86 -7.93 -10.10
CA LYS A 50 -5.00 -6.47 -9.98
C LYS A 50 -3.61 -5.82 -9.89
N PRO A 51 -3.27 -4.85 -10.77
CA PRO A 51 -1.99 -4.17 -10.69
C PRO A 51 -1.93 -3.40 -9.36
N ILE A 52 -1.14 -3.90 -8.41
CA ILE A 52 -0.86 -3.15 -7.20
C ILE A 52 0.13 -2.07 -7.57
N MET A 53 -0.33 -0.81 -7.51
CA MET A 53 0.53 0.36 -7.49
C MET A 53 1.33 0.39 -6.17
N ALA A 54 2.31 -0.50 -6.05
CA ALA A 54 3.34 -0.43 -5.02
C ALA A 54 4.48 0.40 -5.58
N ASN A 55 4.54 1.68 -5.21
CA ASN A 55 5.66 2.56 -5.52
C ASN A 55 6.25 3.07 -4.19
N ASN A 56 7.55 2.86 -3.99
CA ASN A 56 8.42 3.49 -2.98
C ASN A 56 7.87 3.60 -1.54
N GLY A 57 7.76 2.48 -0.82
CA GLY A 57 7.53 2.49 0.65
C GLY A 57 6.10 2.83 1.09
N SER A 58 5.17 3.01 0.15
CA SER A 58 3.75 3.18 0.44
C SER A 58 2.98 1.89 0.16
N ARG A 59 2.13 1.45 1.09
CA ARG A 59 1.17 0.35 0.88
C ARG A 59 -0.20 0.94 0.55
N THR A 60 -0.85 0.41 -0.48
CA THR A 60 -2.21 0.81 -0.86
C THR A 60 -3.23 -0.03 -0.10
N MET A 61 -4.13 0.62 0.64
CA MET A 61 -5.29 -0.02 1.25
C MET A 61 -6.53 0.24 0.41
N ALA A 62 -7.19 -0.83 -0.06
CA ALA A 62 -8.45 -0.76 -0.79
C ALA A 62 -9.53 -1.56 -0.05
N PHE A 63 -10.69 -0.95 0.14
CA PHE A 63 -11.84 -1.59 0.80
C PHE A 63 -13.10 -1.36 -0.05
N GLN A 64 -13.99 -2.34 -0.07
CA GLN A 64 -15.31 -2.19 -0.67
C GLN A 64 -16.26 -1.55 0.34
N VAL A 65 -17.08 -0.61 -0.12
CA VAL A 65 -18.16 0.01 0.66
C VAL A 65 -19.46 -0.09 -0.11
N SER A 66 -20.59 -0.02 0.61
CA SER A 66 -21.88 0.14 -0.04
C SER A 66 -21.96 1.49 -0.77
N GLU A 67 -22.73 1.54 -1.85
CA GLU A 67 -22.99 2.78 -2.59
C GLU A 67 -23.58 3.86 -1.67
N GLU A 68 -24.47 3.47 -0.76
CA GLU A 68 -25.06 4.39 0.23
C GLU A 68 -23.99 5.04 1.11
N LEU A 69 -23.04 4.25 1.61
CA LEU A 69 -21.94 4.77 2.43
C LEU A 69 -21.02 5.67 1.61
N PHE A 70 -20.73 5.30 0.36
CA PHE A 70 -19.93 6.11 -0.55
C PHE A 70 -20.56 7.49 -0.80
N GLN A 71 -21.87 7.54 -1.04
CA GLN A 71 -22.60 8.79 -1.24
C GLN A 71 -22.65 9.64 0.04
N ARG A 72 -22.84 9.02 1.21
CA ARG A 72 -22.78 9.72 2.50
C ARG A 72 -21.41 10.35 2.74
N ILE A 73 -20.32 9.64 2.39
CA ILE A 73 -18.96 10.18 2.48
C ILE A 73 -18.80 11.40 1.57
N LYS A 74 -19.27 11.33 0.31
CA LYS A 74 -19.22 12.48 -0.61
C LYS A 74 -19.94 13.71 -0.07
N GLN A 75 -21.17 13.55 0.42
CA GLN A 75 -21.94 14.68 0.99
C GLN A 75 -21.24 15.30 2.21
N CYS A 76 -20.61 14.47 3.04
CA CYS A 76 -19.83 14.95 4.19
C CYS A 76 -18.64 15.80 3.73
N LEU A 77 -17.88 15.32 2.74
CA LEU A 77 -16.73 16.01 2.16
C LEU A 77 -17.10 17.36 1.54
N GLU A 78 -18.23 17.43 0.84
CA GLU A 78 -18.73 18.69 0.27
C GLU A 78 -19.05 19.72 1.36
N ARG A 79 -19.76 19.29 2.42
CA ARG A 79 -20.08 20.16 3.56
C ARG A 79 -18.83 20.64 4.29
N MET A 80 -17.86 19.75 4.51
CA MET A 80 -16.60 20.11 5.16
C MET A 80 -15.76 21.05 4.30
N SER A 81 -15.73 20.82 2.98
CA SER A 81 -15.01 21.69 2.04
C SER A 81 -15.61 23.10 1.99
N ALA A 82 -16.95 23.20 2.02
CA ALA A 82 -17.65 24.47 2.09
C ALA A 82 -17.37 25.22 3.40
N ARG A 83 -17.27 24.52 4.54
CA ARG A 83 -16.98 25.13 5.85
C ARG A 83 -15.54 25.60 5.99
N ASN A 84 -14.58 24.84 5.49
CA ASN A 84 -13.16 25.13 5.67
C ASN A 84 -12.57 26.01 4.55
N GLY A 85 -13.35 26.35 3.52
CA GLY A 85 -12.90 27.12 2.36
C GLY A 85 -11.83 26.41 1.51
N ARG A 86 -11.51 25.15 1.81
CA ARG A 86 -10.53 24.31 1.11
C ARG A 86 -11.18 23.00 0.72
N LYS A 87 -10.98 22.58 -0.53
CA LYS A 87 -11.42 21.28 -1.03
C LYS A 87 -10.68 20.17 -0.29
N MET A 88 -11.40 19.37 0.49
CA MET A 88 -10.88 18.19 1.16
C MET A 88 -11.07 16.97 0.25
N THR A 89 -10.01 16.21 0.03
CA THR A 89 -10.07 14.97 -0.77
C THR A 89 -10.57 13.80 0.09
N GLN A 90 -11.16 12.79 -0.57
CA GLN A 90 -11.57 11.56 0.11
C GLN A 90 -10.38 10.86 0.79
N ARG A 91 -9.19 10.92 0.17
CA ARG A 91 -7.96 10.40 0.74
C ARG A 91 -7.58 11.12 2.04
N GLU A 92 -7.52 12.45 2.04
CA GLU A 92 -7.18 13.23 3.23
C GLU A 92 -8.16 12.95 4.38
N PHE A 93 -9.45 12.81 4.07
CA PHE A 93 -10.46 12.48 5.07
C PHE A 93 -10.27 11.09 5.68
N VAL A 94 -10.05 10.06 4.86
CA VAL A 94 -9.83 8.69 5.34
C VAL A 94 -8.55 8.59 6.15
N LEU A 95 -7.45 9.20 5.69
CA LEU A 95 -6.19 9.21 6.42
C LEU A 95 -6.34 9.91 7.78
N GLY A 96 -6.98 11.09 7.81
CA GLY A 96 -7.20 11.80 9.06
C GLY A 96 -8.15 11.09 10.04
N LEU A 97 -9.05 10.22 9.56
CA LEU A 97 -9.85 9.36 10.45
C LEU A 97 -9.00 8.24 11.06
N ILE A 98 -8.09 7.65 10.27
CA ILE A 98 -7.19 6.60 10.74
C ILE A 98 -6.21 7.16 11.76
N GLU A 99 -5.55 8.28 11.45
CA GLU A 99 -4.61 8.94 12.36
C GLU A 99 -5.25 9.27 13.71
N LYS A 100 -6.45 9.88 13.71
CA LYS A 100 -7.19 10.18 14.94
C LYS A 100 -7.60 8.94 15.73
N ALA A 101 -7.93 7.84 15.05
CA ALA A 101 -8.27 6.60 15.71
C ALA A 101 -7.04 5.97 16.38
N LEU A 102 -5.87 6.03 15.71
CA LEU A 102 -4.60 5.58 16.27
C LEU A 102 -4.14 6.44 17.44
N GLU A 103 -4.16 7.77 17.31
CA GLU A 103 -3.83 8.69 18.40
C GLU A 103 -4.70 8.46 19.64
N LYS A 104 -5.99 8.15 19.42
CA LYS A 104 -6.91 7.86 20.51
C LYS A 104 -6.55 6.55 21.22
N ASP A 105 -6.29 5.48 20.46
CA ASP A 105 -5.91 4.17 21.01
C ASP A 105 -4.56 4.24 21.75
N GLU A 106 -3.58 4.94 21.16
CA GLU A 106 -2.28 5.20 21.78
C GLU A 106 -2.42 5.99 23.09
N ASN A 107 -3.20 7.08 23.11
CA ASN A 107 -3.42 7.84 24.33
C ASN A 107 -4.19 7.05 25.40
N GLU A 108 -5.21 6.28 25.03
CA GLU A 108 -5.96 5.44 25.98
C GLU A 108 -5.02 4.36 26.58
N SER A 109 -4.13 3.78 25.78
CA SER A 109 -3.14 2.81 26.28
C SER A 109 -2.10 3.43 27.22
N VAL A 110 -1.69 4.68 27.00
CA VAL A 110 -0.75 5.40 27.87
C VAL A 110 -1.42 5.80 29.18
N GLU A 111 -2.67 6.25 29.16
CA GLU A 111 -3.44 6.54 30.37
C GLU A 111 -3.70 5.29 31.22
N GLU A 112 -3.94 4.13 30.59
CA GLU A 112 -4.09 2.85 31.30
C GLU A 112 -2.78 2.38 31.96
N ILE A 113 -1.63 2.60 31.32
CA ILE A 113 -0.31 2.27 31.89
C ILE A 113 0.04 3.23 33.05
N ASP A 114 -0.14 4.55 32.87
CA ASP A 114 0.16 5.55 33.91
C ASP A 114 -0.74 5.38 35.16
N THR A 115 -2.01 5.00 34.96
CA THR A 115 -2.92 4.71 36.07
C THR A 115 -2.59 3.41 36.80
N GLN A 116 -2.08 2.38 36.10
CA GLN A 116 -1.60 1.14 36.72
C GLN A 116 -0.31 1.37 37.52
N GLU A 117 0.69 2.04 36.95
CA GLU A 117 1.96 2.32 37.65
C GLU A 117 1.76 3.21 38.89
N ARG A 118 0.81 4.16 38.84
CA ARG A 118 0.48 5.01 39.99
C ARG A 118 -0.30 4.28 41.07
N GLN A 119 -1.12 3.29 40.74
CA GLN A 119 -1.80 2.45 41.74
C GLN A 119 -0.85 1.47 42.42
N GLU A 120 0.16 0.95 41.71
CA GLU A 120 1.20 0.08 42.28
C GLU A 120 2.19 0.85 43.17
N SER A 121 2.49 2.12 42.83
CA SER A 121 3.37 3.01 43.62
C SER A 121 2.77 3.45 44.97
N TYR A 122 1.44 3.58 45.07
CA TYR A 122 0.73 3.92 46.33
C TYR A 122 0.31 2.69 47.15
N GLY A 123 0.59 1.48 46.67
CA GLY A 123 0.24 0.21 47.32
C GLY A 123 1.41 -0.55 47.97
N ALA A 124 2.62 0.02 48.01
CA ALA A 124 3.82 -0.56 48.61
C ALA A 124 4.20 0.11 49.95
#